data_AF-A0A7W2Y5B0-F1
#
_entry.id   AF-A0A7W2Y5B0-F1
#
_cell.length_a   1.000
_cell.length_b   1.000
_cell.length_c   1.000
_cell.angle_alpha   90.00
_cell.angle_beta   90.00
_cell.angle_gamma   90.00
#
_symmetry.space_group_name_H-M   'P 1'
#
loop_
_entity.id
_entity.type
_entity.pdbx_description
1 polymer ?
#
loop_
_entity_poly.entity_id
_entity_poly.type
_entity_poly.pdbx_seq_one_letter_code
_entity_poly.pdbx_strand_id
1 'polypeptide(L)'
;MSGQMSNETNNESSARSLLDRCVGLSQLLVNYDQLQRKTQIRNAYMDLASTLAKEVAKLQLQTGAYLLLLRNAHFDSEDTIVTVMDNDPVSRVRYALQNFRQAFTELKYEVRQSQEQEWTKLLEEMRSLTQNFKLYVEPAWEIYVKELRDCWFVDESLLEGQMYIDERRKLFEKYQIEKKYFEQSTSRTPNSQEELELVHLAHERLLALRKQMDLKIPAAVNDFLMASGRGRGAELVLLTPQVLTWLQNNDDVSRYRIKRG
;
A
#
# COMPACT_ATOMS: atom_id res chain seq x y z
N MET A 1 -79.48 56.13 14.00
CA MET A 1 -78.44 56.11 12.94
C MET A 1 -77.08 56.11 13.64
N SER A 2 -76.09 55.39 13.09
CA SER A 2 -74.76 55.06 13.65
C SER A 2 -74.69 53.67 14.31
N GLY A 3 -74.32 52.67 13.52
CA GLY A 3 -74.06 51.30 13.98
C GLY A 3 -73.56 50.32 12.91
N GLN A 4 -73.72 50.64 11.61
CA GLN A 4 -73.35 49.71 10.53
C GLN A 4 -72.01 50.00 9.83
N MET A 5 -71.41 51.20 9.93
CA MET A 5 -70.16 51.52 9.19
C MET A 5 -68.86 51.04 9.86
N SER A 6 -68.89 50.57 11.10
CA SER A 6 -67.68 50.17 11.84
C SER A 6 -67.28 48.69 11.68
N ASN A 7 -68.20 47.84 11.20
CA ASN A 7 -67.93 46.40 11.06
C ASN A 7 -67.39 46.01 9.68
N GLU A 8 -67.74 46.73 8.61
CA GLU A 8 -67.21 46.44 7.26
C GLU A 8 -65.73 46.83 7.12
N THR A 9 -65.33 47.97 7.70
CA THR A 9 -63.94 48.47 7.68
C THR A 9 -62.98 47.59 8.49
N ASN A 10 -63.44 47.01 9.61
CA ASN A 10 -62.65 46.06 10.39
C ASN A 10 -62.46 44.71 9.68
N ASN A 11 -63.45 44.27 8.89
CA ASN A 11 -63.39 43.00 8.16
C ASN A 11 -62.46 43.11 6.94
N GLU A 12 -62.48 44.24 6.22
CA GLU A 12 -61.55 44.52 5.12
C GLU A 12 -60.10 44.69 5.58
N SER A 13 -59.88 45.33 6.75
CA SER A 13 -58.55 45.46 7.36
C SER A 13 -57.98 44.10 7.80
N SER A 14 -58.81 43.26 8.41
CA SER A 14 -58.45 41.89 8.79
C SER A 14 -58.17 40.99 7.58
N ALA A 15 -58.98 41.13 6.51
CA ALA A 15 -58.79 40.40 5.26
C ALA A 15 -57.50 40.82 4.52
N ARG A 16 -57.17 42.12 4.51
CA ARG A 16 -55.88 42.63 3.97
C ARG A 16 -54.68 42.13 4.77
N SER A 17 -54.77 42.14 6.10
CA SER A 17 -53.74 41.58 7.00
C SER A 17 -53.48 40.08 6.77
N LEU A 18 -54.54 39.30 6.52
CA LEU A 18 -54.42 37.87 6.19
C LEU A 18 -53.79 37.64 4.80
N LEU A 19 -54.15 38.46 3.82
CA LEU A 19 -53.55 38.43 2.48
C LEU A 19 -52.05 38.74 2.52
N ASP A 20 -51.65 39.77 3.26
CA ASP A 20 -50.23 40.13 3.44
C ASP A 20 -49.44 39.01 4.15
N ARG A 21 -50.06 38.34 5.13
CA ARG A 21 -49.45 37.17 5.81
C ARG A 21 -49.32 35.97 4.88
N CYS A 22 -50.30 35.71 4.02
CA CYS A 22 -50.24 34.64 3.02
C CYS A 22 -49.15 34.91 1.97
N VAL A 23 -48.98 36.17 1.53
CA VAL A 23 -47.90 36.57 0.63
C VAL A 23 -46.54 36.46 1.32
N GLY A 24 -46.44 36.83 2.61
CA GLY A 24 -45.22 36.63 3.39
C GLY A 24 -44.84 35.15 3.55
N LEU A 25 -45.83 34.27 3.78
CA LEU A 25 -45.64 32.82 3.85
C LEU A 25 -45.22 32.21 2.51
N SER A 26 -45.84 32.62 1.40
CA SER A 26 -45.47 32.13 0.08
C SER A 26 -44.03 32.55 -0.29
N GLN A 27 -43.64 33.78 0.05
CA GLN A 27 -42.26 34.24 -0.15
C GLN A 27 -41.26 33.46 0.71
N LEU A 28 -41.61 33.13 1.96
CA LEU A 28 -40.77 32.30 2.83
C LEU A 28 -40.61 30.88 2.29
N LEU A 29 -41.68 30.27 1.78
CA LEU A 29 -41.64 28.96 1.14
C LEU A 29 -40.75 28.96 -0.11
N VAL A 30 -40.88 29.97 -0.97
CA VAL A 30 -40.02 30.14 -2.16
C VAL A 30 -38.54 30.30 -1.75
N ASN A 31 -38.27 31.09 -0.72
CA ASN A 31 -36.91 31.28 -0.22
C ASN A 31 -36.33 29.99 0.38
N TYR A 32 -37.14 29.21 1.09
CA TYR A 32 -36.76 27.91 1.62
C TYR A 32 -36.43 26.91 0.50
N ASP A 33 -37.29 26.81 -0.53
CA ASP A 33 -37.05 25.96 -1.69
C ASP A 33 -35.76 26.34 -2.43
N GLN A 34 -35.50 27.64 -2.59
CA GLN A 34 -34.25 28.12 -3.19
C GLN A 34 -33.03 27.75 -2.34
N LEU A 35 -33.13 27.84 -1.01
CA LEU A 35 -32.04 27.48 -0.10
C LEU A 35 -31.80 25.97 -0.09
N GLN A 36 -32.86 25.17 -0.14
CA GLN A 36 -32.79 23.72 -0.28
C GLN A 36 -32.10 23.33 -1.60
N ARG A 37 -32.48 23.94 -2.73
CA ARG A 37 -31.82 23.72 -4.02
C ARG A 37 -30.34 24.08 -3.98
N LYS A 38 -29.98 25.25 -3.44
CA LYS A 38 -28.56 25.66 -3.29
C LYS A 38 -27.77 24.66 -2.44
N THR A 39 -28.38 24.13 -1.39
CA THR A 39 -27.77 23.11 -0.52
C THR A 39 -27.56 21.80 -1.26
N GLN A 40 -28.53 21.35 -2.06
CA GLN A 40 -28.41 20.16 -2.90
C GLN A 40 -27.27 20.30 -3.91
N ILE A 41 -27.19 21.44 -4.60
CA ILE A 41 -26.13 21.75 -5.58
C ILE A 41 -24.75 21.71 -4.91
N ARG A 42 -24.61 22.37 -3.75
CA ARG A 42 -23.36 22.34 -2.97
C ARG A 42 -22.96 20.91 -2.62
N ASN A 43 -23.89 20.10 -2.11
CA ASN A 43 -23.60 18.72 -1.73
C ASN A 43 -23.19 17.89 -2.96
N ALA A 44 -23.85 18.07 -4.11
CA ALA A 44 -23.46 17.41 -5.36
C ALA A 44 -22.02 17.75 -5.78
N TYR A 45 -21.61 19.02 -5.70
CA TYR A 45 -20.22 19.41 -5.97
C TYR A 45 -19.23 18.80 -4.97
N MET A 46 -19.57 18.78 -3.68
CA MET A 46 -18.72 18.15 -2.65
C MET A 46 -18.56 16.64 -2.89
N ASP A 47 -19.62 15.97 -3.33
CA ASP A 47 -19.58 14.55 -3.67
C ASP A 47 -18.73 14.27 -4.91
N LEU A 48 -18.86 15.10 -5.96
CA LEU A 48 -18.01 15.03 -7.15
C LEU A 48 -16.54 15.23 -6.78
N ALA A 49 -16.21 16.29 -6.04
CA ALA A 49 -14.85 16.62 -5.65
C ALA A 49 -14.23 15.52 -4.78
N SER A 50 -14.97 15.03 -3.78
CA SER A 50 -14.47 13.98 -2.87
C SER A 50 -14.28 12.65 -3.58
N THR A 51 -15.14 12.30 -4.54
CA THR A 51 -14.99 11.06 -5.32
C THR A 51 -13.77 11.15 -6.25
N LEU A 52 -13.62 12.27 -6.96
CA LEU A 52 -12.46 12.49 -7.83
C LEU A 52 -11.16 12.46 -7.03
N ALA A 53 -11.12 13.16 -5.88
CA ALA A 53 -9.93 13.18 -5.02
C ALA A 53 -9.50 11.78 -4.58
N LYS A 54 -10.45 10.88 -4.27
CA LYS A 54 -10.15 9.49 -3.90
C LYS A 54 -9.50 8.71 -5.04
N GLU A 55 -10.04 8.82 -6.26
CA GLU A 55 -9.46 8.07 -7.39
C GLU A 55 -8.12 8.68 -7.85
N VAL A 56 -7.98 10.02 -7.81
CA VAL A 56 -6.70 10.70 -8.07
C VAL A 56 -5.63 10.24 -7.08
N ALA A 57 -5.96 10.16 -5.78
CA ALA A 57 -5.00 9.73 -4.77
C ALA A 57 -4.49 8.30 -5.01
N LYS A 58 -5.36 7.37 -5.42
CA LYS A 58 -4.96 6.00 -5.76
C LYS A 58 -4.06 5.98 -7.00
N LEU A 59 -4.43 6.72 -8.03
CA LEU A 59 -3.65 6.81 -9.25
C LEU A 59 -2.26 7.42 -8.99
N GLN A 60 -2.20 8.51 -8.21
CA GLN A 60 -0.95 9.15 -7.81
C GLN A 60 -0.02 8.19 -7.06
N LEU A 61 -0.56 7.39 -6.15
CA LEU A 61 0.24 6.40 -5.41
C LEU A 61 0.86 5.37 -6.36
N GLN A 62 0.09 4.87 -7.33
CA GLN A 62 0.58 3.89 -8.30
C GLN A 62 1.54 4.49 -9.33
N THR A 63 1.28 5.70 -9.82
CA THR A 63 2.21 6.43 -10.69
C THR A 63 3.51 6.77 -9.96
N GLY A 64 3.45 7.12 -8.67
CA GLY A 64 4.63 7.36 -7.85
C GLY A 64 5.51 6.12 -7.73
N ALA A 65 4.91 4.98 -7.38
CA ALA A 65 5.61 3.69 -7.33
C ALA A 65 6.23 3.33 -8.68
N TYR A 66 5.47 3.46 -9.78
CA TYR A 66 5.97 3.24 -11.14
C TYR A 66 7.20 4.09 -11.48
N LEU A 67 7.14 5.40 -11.22
CA LEU A 67 8.24 6.32 -11.52
C LEU A 67 9.48 6.04 -10.65
N LEU A 68 9.28 5.64 -9.39
CA LEU A 68 10.36 5.23 -8.50
C LEU A 68 11.08 3.99 -9.01
N LEU A 69 10.34 2.97 -9.45
CA LEU A 69 10.94 1.76 -10.03
C LEU A 69 11.66 2.10 -11.33
N LEU A 70 11.05 2.88 -12.23
CA LEU A 70 11.63 3.26 -13.52
C LEU A 70 12.94 4.05 -13.37
N ARG A 71 13.09 4.84 -12.31
CA ARG A 71 14.32 5.60 -12.03
C ARG A 71 15.46 4.72 -11.52
N ASN A 72 15.15 3.52 -11.03
CA ASN A 72 16.17 2.59 -10.58
C ASN A 72 16.72 1.83 -11.80
N ALA A 73 18.04 1.92 -12.02
CA ALA A 73 18.73 1.36 -13.19
C ALA A 73 18.46 -0.14 -13.43
N HIS A 74 18.00 -0.84 -12.39
CA HIS A 74 17.60 -2.24 -12.46
C HIS A 74 16.34 -2.49 -13.34
N PHE A 75 15.49 -1.49 -13.52
CA PHE A 75 14.26 -1.57 -14.33
C PHE A 75 14.37 -0.88 -15.69
N ASP A 76 15.58 -0.48 -16.10
CA ASP A 76 15.89 0.25 -17.33
C ASP A 76 15.94 -0.68 -18.57
N SER A 77 15.50 -1.94 -18.45
CA SER A 77 15.40 -2.86 -19.58
C SER A 77 14.20 -2.49 -20.47
N GLU A 78 14.43 -2.48 -21.79
CA GLU A 78 13.48 -2.07 -22.83
C GLU A 78 12.12 -2.81 -22.81
N ASP A 79 11.94 -3.86 -21.99
CA ASP A 79 10.91 -4.88 -22.21
C ASP A 79 9.87 -5.10 -21.10
N THR A 80 9.84 -4.37 -19.97
CA THR A 80 8.97 -4.83 -18.86
C THR A 80 7.99 -3.83 -18.24
N ILE A 81 8.26 -2.52 -18.31
CA ILE A 81 7.42 -1.52 -17.61
C ILE A 81 7.06 -0.35 -18.54
N VAL A 82 8.03 0.12 -19.36
CA VAL A 82 7.90 1.32 -20.20
C VAL A 82 7.05 1.08 -21.44
N THR A 83 7.29 -0.02 -22.14
CA THR A 83 6.64 -0.35 -23.43
C THR A 83 5.14 -0.61 -23.32
N VAL A 84 4.63 -1.01 -22.15
CA VAL A 84 3.20 -1.30 -21.97
C VAL A 84 2.39 -0.09 -21.51
N MET A 85 3.05 0.91 -20.94
CA MET A 85 2.44 2.19 -20.58
C MET A 85 2.52 3.22 -21.71
N ASP A 86 3.12 2.87 -22.85
CA ASP A 86 3.22 3.73 -24.00
C ASP A 86 1.83 4.00 -24.62
N ASN A 87 1.38 5.22 -24.34
CA ASN A 87 0.33 5.98 -25.02
C ASN A 87 -1.14 5.54 -24.89
N ASP A 88 -1.53 4.27 -24.87
CA ASP A 88 -2.97 3.94 -24.95
C ASP A 88 -3.77 4.22 -23.65
N PRO A 89 -3.40 3.68 -22.46
CA PRO A 89 -4.23 3.82 -21.26
C PRO A 89 -4.26 5.26 -20.71
N VAL A 90 -3.14 5.98 -20.79
CA VAL A 90 -3.04 7.37 -20.32
C VAL A 90 -3.83 8.31 -21.23
N SER A 91 -3.82 8.06 -22.55
CA SER A 91 -4.58 8.88 -23.51
C SER A 91 -6.08 8.71 -23.33
N ARG A 92 -6.56 7.50 -23.01
CA ARG A 92 -7.99 7.25 -22.69
C ARG A 92 -8.47 8.07 -21.50
N VAL A 93 -7.70 8.11 -20.41
CA VAL A 93 -8.02 8.95 -19.24
C VAL A 93 -8.00 10.44 -19.60
N ARG A 94 -7.02 10.90 -20.39
CA ARG A 94 -6.97 12.31 -20.84
C ARG A 94 -8.18 12.68 -21.68
N TYR A 95 -8.58 11.81 -22.60
CA TYR A 95 -9.77 11.99 -23.44
C TYR A 95 -11.06 12.02 -22.60
N ALA A 96 -11.22 11.06 -21.68
CA ALA A 96 -12.37 11.03 -20.77
C ALA A 96 -12.43 12.29 -19.88
N LEU A 97 -11.28 12.80 -19.42
CA LEU A 97 -11.21 14.04 -18.64
C LEU A 97 -11.60 15.26 -19.48
N GLN A 98 -11.18 15.33 -20.74
CA GLN A 98 -11.57 16.42 -21.65
C GLN A 98 -13.09 16.43 -21.87
N ASN A 99 -13.67 15.27 -22.17
CA ASN A 99 -15.12 15.13 -22.36
C ASN A 99 -15.89 15.50 -21.09
N PHE A 100 -15.44 15.02 -19.93
CA PHE A 100 -16.03 15.40 -18.65
C PHE A 100 -15.96 16.91 -18.40
N ARG A 101 -14.85 17.57 -18.70
CA ARG A 101 -14.71 19.03 -18.54
C ARG A 101 -15.68 19.80 -19.44
N GLN A 102 -15.87 19.33 -20.67
CA GLN A 102 -16.84 19.93 -21.59
C GLN A 102 -18.27 19.75 -21.06
N ALA A 103 -18.67 18.52 -20.74
CA ALA A 103 -19.97 18.21 -20.17
C ALA A 103 -20.24 18.95 -18.85
N PHE A 104 -19.23 19.11 -17.99
CA PHE A 104 -19.35 19.86 -16.74
C PHE A 104 -19.55 21.36 -16.98
N THR A 105 -19.01 21.93 -18.06
CA THR A 105 -19.21 23.34 -18.40
C THR A 105 -20.66 23.61 -18.80
N GLU A 106 -21.30 22.65 -19.46
CA GLU A 106 -22.68 22.74 -19.94
C GLU A 106 -23.70 22.35 -18.86
N LEU A 107 -23.52 21.19 -18.21
CA LEU A 107 -24.47 20.56 -17.28
C LEU A 107 -24.17 20.84 -15.79
N LYS A 108 -22.98 21.36 -15.47
CA LYS A 108 -22.56 21.70 -14.09
C LYS A 108 -22.74 20.52 -13.11
N TYR A 109 -23.52 20.70 -12.04
CA TYR A 109 -23.73 19.68 -11.00
C TYR A 109 -24.58 18.49 -11.50
N GLU A 110 -25.28 18.64 -12.63
CA GLU A 110 -26.11 17.58 -13.24
C GLU A 110 -25.31 16.64 -14.16
N VAL A 111 -24.01 16.89 -14.35
CA VAL A 111 -23.13 16.02 -15.16
C VAL A 111 -23.13 14.55 -14.71
N ARG A 112 -23.54 14.27 -13.46
CA ARG A 112 -23.71 12.91 -12.95
C ARG A 112 -24.86 12.15 -13.60
N GLN A 113 -25.85 12.88 -14.10
CA GLN A 113 -27.06 12.37 -14.74
C GLN A 113 -27.02 12.60 -16.26
N SER A 114 -25.86 12.98 -16.80
CA SER A 114 -25.71 13.15 -18.24
C SER A 114 -26.05 11.84 -18.96
N GLN A 115 -26.73 11.96 -20.11
CA GLN A 115 -27.11 10.80 -20.91
C GLN A 115 -25.89 10.05 -21.44
N GLU A 116 -24.78 10.77 -21.65
CA GLU A 116 -23.53 10.22 -22.18
C GLU A 116 -22.60 9.64 -21.09
N GLN A 117 -22.98 9.74 -19.80
CA GLN A 117 -22.30 9.12 -18.65
C GLN A 117 -20.80 9.47 -18.52
N GLU A 118 -20.42 10.68 -18.90
CA GLU A 118 -19.04 11.19 -18.92
C GLU A 118 -18.38 11.10 -17.54
N TRP A 119 -19.15 11.33 -16.47
CA TRP A 119 -18.66 11.16 -15.10
C TRP A 119 -18.29 9.70 -14.79
N THR A 120 -19.16 8.75 -15.14
CA THR A 120 -18.91 7.32 -14.91
C THR A 120 -17.73 6.83 -15.74
N LYS A 121 -17.68 7.21 -17.03
CA LYS A 121 -16.57 6.89 -17.94
C LYS A 121 -15.23 7.39 -17.41
N LEU A 122 -15.16 8.63 -16.91
CA LEU A 122 -13.92 9.17 -16.32
C LEU A 122 -13.45 8.32 -15.13
N LEU A 123 -14.37 7.95 -14.22
CA LEU A 123 -14.01 7.14 -13.06
C LEU A 123 -13.57 5.72 -13.45
N GLU A 124 -14.22 5.11 -14.44
CA GLU A 124 -13.86 3.79 -14.96
C GLU A 124 -12.48 3.78 -15.61
N GLU A 125 -12.19 4.77 -16.46
CA GLU A 125 -10.88 4.89 -17.11
C GLU A 125 -9.77 5.15 -16.07
N MET A 126 -10.01 6.01 -15.07
CA MET A 126 -9.05 6.23 -13.98
C MET A 126 -8.77 4.97 -13.16
N ARG A 127 -9.81 4.18 -12.88
CA ARG A 127 -9.68 2.89 -12.17
C ARG A 127 -8.93 1.87 -13.02
N SER A 128 -9.28 1.77 -14.31
CA SER A 128 -8.60 0.89 -15.26
C SER A 128 -7.11 1.24 -15.34
N LEU A 129 -6.77 2.53 -15.46
CA LEU A 129 -5.38 2.99 -15.46
C LEU A 129 -4.66 2.62 -14.15
N THR A 130 -5.29 2.87 -13.00
CA THR A 130 -4.73 2.49 -11.69
C THR A 130 -4.45 0.99 -11.60
N GLN A 131 -5.36 0.18 -12.15
CA GLN A 131 -5.26 -1.28 -12.14
C GLN A 131 -4.18 -1.78 -13.11
N ASN A 132 -4.05 -1.14 -14.27
CA ASN A 132 -2.97 -1.40 -15.21
C ASN A 132 -1.62 -1.12 -14.56
N PHE A 133 -1.44 0.03 -13.89
CA PHE A 133 -0.20 0.30 -13.16
C PHE A 133 0.12 -0.83 -12.18
N LYS A 134 -0.85 -1.29 -11.37
CA LYS A 134 -0.63 -2.40 -10.43
C LYS A 134 -0.17 -3.69 -11.11
N LEU A 135 -0.81 -4.05 -12.23
CA LEU A 135 -0.50 -5.27 -12.98
C LEU A 135 0.95 -5.33 -13.48
N TYR A 136 1.60 -4.19 -13.68
CA TYR A 136 3.01 -4.15 -14.11
C TYR A 136 3.98 -3.87 -12.95
N VAL A 137 3.59 -2.97 -12.05
CA VAL A 137 4.43 -2.51 -10.93
C VAL A 137 4.59 -3.61 -9.87
N GLU A 138 3.52 -4.31 -9.51
CA GLU A 138 3.56 -5.33 -8.45
C GLU A 138 4.46 -6.52 -8.86
N PRO A 139 4.32 -7.14 -10.05
CA PRO A 139 5.20 -8.23 -10.45
C PRO A 139 6.66 -7.82 -10.61
N ALA A 140 6.92 -6.63 -11.17
CA ALA A 140 8.28 -6.13 -11.31
C ALA A 140 8.95 -5.93 -9.93
N TRP A 141 8.20 -5.38 -8.96
CA TRP A 141 8.66 -5.27 -7.59
C TRP A 141 8.94 -6.64 -6.95
N GLU A 142 8.06 -7.61 -7.14
CA GLU A 142 8.26 -8.98 -6.62
C GLU A 142 9.51 -9.65 -7.19
N ILE A 143 9.75 -9.52 -8.50
CA ILE A 143 10.96 -10.02 -9.16
C ILE A 143 12.20 -9.38 -8.54
N TYR A 144 12.20 -8.05 -8.42
CA TYR A 144 13.31 -7.32 -7.82
C TYR A 144 13.59 -7.71 -6.37
N VAL A 145 12.54 -7.82 -5.55
CA VAL A 145 12.66 -8.27 -4.15
C VAL A 145 13.23 -9.68 -4.08
N LYS A 146 12.83 -10.56 -5.00
CA LYS A 146 13.35 -11.91 -5.09
C LYS A 146 14.84 -11.91 -5.44
N GLU A 147 15.28 -11.12 -6.41
CA GLU A 147 16.70 -11.00 -6.77
C GLU A 147 17.54 -10.47 -5.60
N LEU A 148 17.03 -9.45 -4.90
CA LEU A 148 17.68 -8.97 -3.67
C LEU A 148 17.77 -10.08 -2.62
N ARG A 149 16.71 -10.87 -2.45
CA ARG A 149 16.65 -11.98 -1.49
C ARG A 149 17.68 -13.05 -1.83
N ASP A 150 17.78 -13.45 -3.10
CA ASP A 150 18.65 -14.53 -3.56
C ASP A 150 20.14 -14.24 -3.25
N CYS A 151 20.55 -12.97 -3.19
CA CYS A 151 21.90 -12.57 -2.83
C CYS A 151 22.30 -12.88 -1.38
N TRP A 152 21.36 -12.80 -0.43
CA TRP A 152 21.63 -13.02 0.99
C TRP A 152 20.94 -14.23 1.60
N PHE A 153 20.00 -14.88 0.91
CA PHE A 153 19.24 -16.02 1.40
C PHE A 153 20.11 -17.21 1.81
N VAL A 154 20.00 -17.62 3.06
CA VAL A 154 20.64 -18.83 3.61
C VAL A 154 19.57 -19.80 4.07
N ASP A 155 19.72 -21.08 3.72
CA ASP A 155 18.86 -22.16 4.16
C ASP A 155 18.90 -22.31 5.69
N GLU A 156 17.73 -22.31 6.32
CA GLU A 156 17.61 -22.39 7.79
C GLU A 156 18.20 -23.69 8.35
N SER A 157 18.16 -24.79 7.58
CA SER A 157 18.76 -26.08 7.98
C SER A 157 20.28 -26.04 8.13
N LEU A 158 20.96 -25.13 7.43
CA LEU A 158 22.41 -24.88 7.56
C LEU A 158 22.74 -24.01 8.78
N LEU A 159 21.73 -23.35 9.34
CA LEU A 159 21.87 -22.38 10.43
C LEU A 159 21.45 -22.98 11.78
N GLU A 160 20.52 -23.94 11.81
CA GLU A 160 20.08 -24.61 13.04
C GLU A 160 21.23 -25.26 13.83
N GLY A 161 22.18 -25.90 13.14
CA GLY A 161 23.36 -26.49 13.80
C GLY A 161 24.30 -25.44 14.43
N GLN A 162 24.29 -24.20 13.93
CA GLN A 162 25.15 -23.12 14.42
C GLN A 162 24.60 -22.42 15.67
N MET A 163 23.31 -22.59 15.96
CA MET A 163 22.64 -21.95 17.11
C MET A 163 23.18 -22.43 18.47
N TYR A 164 23.90 -23.55 18.50
CA TYR A 164 24.47 -24.11 19.71
C TYR A 164 25.81 -23.47 20.11
N ILE A 165 26.40 -22.64 19.24
CA ILE A 165 27.57 -21.82 19.55
C ILE A 165 27.08 -20.40 19.89
N ASP A 166 27.28 -19.95 21.13
CA ASP A 166 26.67 -18.72 21.65
C ASP A 166 26.97 -17.45 20.82
N GLU A 167 28.18 -17.32 20.26
CA GLU A 167 28.54 -16.20 19.39
C GLU A 167 27.81 -16.25 18.03
N ARG A 168 27.67 -17.45 17.46
CA ARG A 168 26.94 -17.69 16.20
C ARG A 168 25.43 -17.55 16.39
N ARG A 169 24.89 -17.89 17.58
CA ARG A 169 23.49 -17.66 17.94
C ARG A 169 23.12 -16.18 17.88
N LYS A 170 23.92 -15.29 18.48
CA LYS A 170 23.68 -13.84 18.44
C LYS A 170 23.69 -13.28 17.02
N LEU A 171 24.59 -13.78 16.16
CA LEU A 171 24.63 -13.40 14.75
C LEU A 171 23.37 -13.86 14.01
N PHE A 172 22.93 -15.09 14.26
CA PHE A 172 21.72 -15.65 13.67
C PHE A 172 20.44 -14.93 14.11
N GLU A 173 20.30 -14.61 15.40
CA GLU A 173 19.18 -13.82 15.92
C GLU A 173 19.08 -12.45 15.22
N LYS A 174 20.22 -11.75 15.06
CA LYS A 174 20.27 -10.49 14.31
C LYS A 174 19.86 -10.67 12.85
N TYR A 175 20.32 -11.73 12.20
CA TYR A 175 19.93 -12.04 10.83
C TYR A 175 18.43 -12.30 10.71
N GLN A 176 17.82 -13.05 11.63
CA GLN A 176 16.38 -13.31 11.61
C GLN A 176 15.55 -12.03 11.83
N ILE A 177 16.02 -11.14 12.71
CA ILE A 177 15.36 -9.84 12.92
C ILE A 177 15.42 -8.99 11.65
N GLU A 178 16.60 -8.87 11.03
CA GLU A 178 16.76 -8.08 9.79
C GLU A 178 16.03 -8.73 8.60
N LYS A 179 15.98 -10.07 8.52
CA LYS A 179 15.22 -10.81 7.50
C LYS A 179 13.73 -10.47 7.62
N LYS A 180 13.19 -10.55 8.83
CA LYS A 180 11.79 -10.19 9.10
C LYS A 180 11.52 -8.71 8.78
N TYR A 181 12.45 -7.82 9.11
CA TYR A 181 12.33 -6.40 8.76
C TYR A 181 12.31 -6.19 7.24
N PHE A 182 13.20 -6.85 6.50
CA PHE A 182 13.21 -6.82 5.04
C PHE A 182 11.90 -7.36 4.44
N GLU A 183 11.41 -8.51 4.91
CA GLU A 183 10.14 -9.10 4.45
C GLU A 183 8.94 -8.18 4.73
N GLN A 184 8.92 -7.51 5.87
CA GLN A 184 7.88 -6.53 6.20
C GLN A 184 7.96 -5.30 5.31
N SER A 185 9.16 -4.74 5.13
CA SER A 185 9.40 -3.55 4.30
C SER A 185 9.17 -3.80 2.81
N THR A 186 9.28 -5.06 2.35
CA THR A 186 9.07 -5.45 0.94
C THR A 186 7.69 -6.03 0.65
N SER A 187 6.83 -6.19 1.68
CA SER A 187 5.46 -6.71 1.54
C SER A 187 4.54 -5.87 0.64
N ARG A 188 4.91 -4.60 0.41
CA ARG A 188 4.23 -3.67 -0.48
C ARG A 188 5.25 -2.94 -1.34
N THR A 189 4.84 -2.50 -2.52
CA THR A 189 5.67 -1.64 -3.36
C THR A 189 5.92 -0.30 -2.66
N PRO A 190 7.16 0.20 -2.63
CA PRO A 190 7.48 1.49 -2.04
C PRO A 190 6.80 2.61 -2.82
N ASN A 191 6.24 3.58 -2.09
CA ASN A 191 5.60 4.77 -2.64
C ASN A 191 6.45 6.04 -2.50
N SER A 192 7.59 5.93 -1.82
CA SER A 192 8.54 7.01 -1.62
C SER A 192 9.99 6.52 -1.78
N GLN A 193 10.89 7.46 -2.06
CA GLN A 193 12.31 7.16 -2.16
C GLN A 193 12.87 6.69 -0.81
N GLU A 194 12.39 7.25 0.30
CA GLU A 194 12.81 6.83 1.64
C GLU A 194 12.43 5.38 1.95
N GLU A 195 11.22 4.94 1.55
CA GLU A 195 10.81 3.53 1.71
C GLU A 195 11.72 2.58 0.92
N LEU A 196 12.11 2.96 -0.31
CA LEU A 196 13.03 2.17 -1.13
C LEU A 196 14.44 2.11 -0.52
N GLU A 197 14.94 3.24 0.00
CA GLU A 197 16.24 3.30 0.69
C GLU A 197 16.28 2.43 1.95
N LEU A 198 15.17 2.34 2.70
CA LEU A 198 15.07 1.44 3.85
C LEU A 198 15.18 -0.04 3.44
N VAL A 199 14.61 -0.42 2.29
CA VAL A 199 14.76 -1.76 1.72
C VAL A 199 16.21 -2.04 1.34
N HIS A 200 16.89 -1.09 0.69
CA HIS A 200 18.31 -1.21 0.34
C HIS A 200 19.20 -1.30 1.58
N LEU A 201 18.92 -0.50 2.61
CA LEU A 201 19.68 -0.53 3.86
C LEU A 201 19.52 -1.88 4.58
N ALA A 202 18.31 -2.43 4.61
CA ALA A 202 18.04 -3.77 5.15
C ALA A 202 18.77 -4.85 4.34
N HIS A 203 18.75 -4.75 3.01
CA HIS A 203 19.49 -5.64 2.12
C HIS A 203 21.00 -5.63 2.39
N GLU A 204 21.62 -4.44 2.49
CA GLU A 204 23.04 -4.28 2.81
C GLU A 204 23.41 -4.88 4.18
N ARG A 205 22.57 -4.67 5.20
CA ARG A 205 22.74 -5.29 6.52
C ARG A 205 22.70 -6.81 6.44
N LEU A 206 21.75 -7.37 5.69
CA LEU A 206 21.64 -8.82 5.49
C LEU A 206 22.84 -9.39 4.74
N LEU A 207 23.36 -8.70 3.72
CA LEU A 207 24.60 -9.07 3.05
C LEU A 207 25.80 -9.06 4.00
N ALA A 208 25.92 -8.02 4.83
CA ALA A 208 27.00 -7.92 5.81
C ALA A 208 26.93 -9.03 6.87
N LEU A 209 25.71 -9.37 7.34
CA LEU A 209 25.49 -10.48 8.28
C LEU A 209 25.81 -11.82 7.63
N ARG A 210 25.38 -12.05 6.38
CA ARG A 210 25.73 -13.26 5.63
C ARG A 210 27.24 -13.44 5.47
N LYS A 211 27.98 -12.38 5.17
CA LYS A 211 29.45 -12.44 5.03
C LYS A 211 30.15 -12.82 6.34
N GLN A 212 29.54 -12.51 7.48
CA GLN A 212 30.02 -12.90 8.80
C GLN A 212 29.65 -14.34 9.19
N MET A 213 28.68 -14.95 8.49
CA MET A 213 28.29 -16.33 8.72
C MET A 213 29.28 -17.29 8.06
N ASP A 214 29.80 -18.22 8.85
CA ASP A 214 30.59 -19.34 8.35
C ASP A 214 29.66 -20.44 7.81
N LEU A 215 29.37 -20.38 6.51
CA LEU A 215 28.45 -21.30 5.83
C LEU A 215 29.11 -22.62 5.38
N LYS A 216 30.41 -22.83 5.68
CA LYS A 216 31.16 -24.03 5.26
C LYS A 216 31.23 -25.07 6.38
N ILE A 217 30.08 -25.51 6.85
CA ILE A 217 30.01 -26.60 7.84
C ILE A 217 29.86 -27.94 7.11
N PRO A 218 30.79 -28.90 7.31
CA PRO A 218 30.62 -30.25 6.78
C PRO A 218 29.36 -30.92 7.32
N ALA A 219 28.64 -31.69 6.49
CA ALA A 219 27.38 -32.33 6.89
C ALA A 219 27.50 -33.14 8.20
N ALA A 220 28.57 -33.92 8.36
CA ALA A 220 28.83 -34.69 9.57
C ALA A 220 28.97 -33.81 10.85
N VAL A 221 29.46 -32.58 10.71
CA VAL A 221 29.55 -31.61 11.82
C VAL A 221 28.18 -31.05 12.13
N ASN A 222 27.37 -30.73 11.12
CA ASN A 222 26.01 -30.25 11.32
C ASN A 222 25.15 -31.28 12.07
N ASP A 223 25.23 -32.55 11.67
CA ASP A 223 24.51 -33.66 12.30
C ASP A 223 24.92 -33.81 13.78
N PHE A 224 26.22 -33.72 14.07
CA PHE A 224 26.72 -33.77 15.44
C PHE A 224 26.23 -32.58 16.28
N LEU A 225 26.34 -31.35 15.76
CA LEU A 225 25.90 -30.13 16.47
C LEU A 225 24.39 -30.20 16.77
N MET A 226 23.58 -30.58 15.79
CA MET A 226 22.14 -30.76 15.92
C MET A 226 21.77 -31.83 16.96
N ALA A 227 22.46 -32.97 16.96
CA ALA A 227 22.21 -34.03 17.94
C ALA A 227 22.65 -33.61 19.35
N SER A 228 23.79 -32.92 19.47
CA SER A 228 24.34 -32.48 20.76
C SER A 228 23.49 -31.42 21.45
N GLY A 229 22.86 -30.55 20.66
CA GLY A 229 22.07 -29.42 21.13
C GLY A 229 20.64 -29.75 21.61
N ARG A 230 20.11 -30.94 21.29
CA ARG A 230 18.74 -31.37 21.64
C ARG A 230 18.58 -31.89 23.09
N GLY A 231 19.55 -31.62 23.97
CA GLY A 231 19.50 -31.92 25.41
C GLY A 231 19.69 -33.39 25.80
N ARG A 232 19.50 -34.35 24.87
CA ARG A 232 19.80 -35.79 25.08
C ARG A 232 21.27 -36.15 24.79
N GLY A 233 22.03 -35.24 24.20
CA GLY A 233 23.38 -35.49 23.70
C GLY A 233 23.38 -36.17 22.33
N ALA A 234 24.54 -36.13 21.66
CA ALA A 234 24.76 -36.81 20.39
C ALA A 234 25.22 -38.26 20.60
N GLU A 235 24.84 -39.16 19.69
CA GLU A 235 25.42 -40.51 19.66
C GLU A 235 26.93 -40.45 19.41
N LEU A 236 27.69 -41.31 20.10
CA LEU A 236 29.15 -41.31 19.97
C LEU A 236 29.63 -41.57 18.54
N VAL A 237 28.83 -42.27 17.74
CA VAL A 237 29.10 -42.56 16.32
C VAL A 237 29.20 -41.28 15.48
N LEU A 238 28.51 -40.19 15.89
CA LEU A 238 28.57 -38.90 15.20
C LEU A 238 29.86 -38.12 15.49
N LEU A 239 30.61 -38.48 16.52
CA LEU A 239 31.91 -37.86 16.86
C LEU A 239 33.03 -38.43 15.98
N THR A 240 32.94 -38.19 14.68
CA THR A 240 33.94 -38.64 13.71
C THR A 240 35.26 -37.83 13.84
N PRO A 241 36.39 -38.34 13.33
CA PRO A 241 37.65 -37.57 13.30
C PRO A 241 37.51 -36.23 12.57
N GLN A 242 36.65 -36.17 11.55
CA GLN A 242 36.31 -34.94 10.84
C GLN A 242 35.62 -33.93 11.76
N VAL A 243 34.67 -34.39 12.59
CA VAL A 243 33.95 -33.54 13.55
C VAL A 243 34.89 -33.03 14.64
N LEU A 244 35.73 -33.89 15.21
CA LEU A 244 36.73 -33.49 16.20
C LEU A 244 37.70 -32.44 15.67
N THR A 245 38.22 -32.65 14.47
CA THR A 245 39.15 -31.71 13.82
C THR A 245 38.47 -30.37 13.55
N TRP A 246 37.20 -30.39 13.12
CA TRP A 246 36.46 -29.15 12.88
C TRP A 246 36.19 -28.40 14.18
N LEU A 247 35.75 -29.08 15.25
CA LEU A 247 35.50 -28.48 16.55
C LEU A 247 36.77 -27.88 17.15
N GLN A 248 37.91 -28.57 17.07
CA GLN A 248 39.20 -28.04 17.56
C GLN A 248 39.61 -26.73 16.87
N ASN A 249 39.24 -26.55 15.60
CA ASN A 249 39.62 -25.40 14.81
C ASN A 249 38.59 -24.25 14.86
N ASN A 250 37.32 -24.52 15.16
CA ASN A 250 36.21 -23.58 14.95
C ASN A 250 35.25 -23.40 16.14
N ASP A 251 35.38 -24.19 17.22
CA ASP A 251 34.55 -24.10 18.42
C ASP A 251 35.35 -24.50 19.68
N ASP A 252 34.75 -24.40 20.87
CA ASP A 252 35.35 -24.83 22.12
C ASP A 252 34.97 -26.29 22.43
N VAL A 253 35.90 -27.20 22.16
CA VAL A 253 35.75 -28.65 22.41
C VAL A 253 35.41 -28.95 23.89
N SER A 254 35.81 -28.07 24.82
CA SER A 254 35.56 -28.27 26.26
C SER A 254 34.07 -28.16 26.65
N ARG A 255 33.24 -27.63 25.76
CA ARG A 255 31.77 -27.56 25.91
C ARG A 255 31.09 -28.91 25.79
N TYR A 256 31.72 -29.87 25.11
CA TYR A 256 31.18 -31.20 24.89
C TYR A 256 31.71 -32.16 25.95
N ARG A 257 30.79 -32.89 26.62
CA ARG A 257 31.15 -33.88 27.64
C ARG A 257 30.46 -35.20 27.35
N ILE A 258 31.23 -36.29 27.40
CA ILE A 258 30.68 -37.64 27.34
C ILE A 258 30.04 -37.94 28.70
N LYS A 259 28.73 -38.13 28.72
CA LYS A 259 28.00 -38.64 29.87
C LYS A 259 27.64 -40.10 29.61
N ARG A 260 27.80 -40.95 30.62
CA ARG A 260 27.21 -42.30 30.58
C ARG A 260 25.70 -42.13 30.78
N GLY A 261 24.93 -42.55 29.76
CA GLY A 261 23.50 -42.77 29.89
C GLY A 261 23.21 -44.05 30.66
#